data_AF-A0A9E0RTL9-F1
#
_entry.id   AF-A0A9E0RTL9-F1
#
_cell.length_a   1.000
_cell.length_b   1.000
_cell.length_c   1.000
_cell.angle_alpha   90.00
_cell.angle_beta   90.00
_cell.angle_gamma   90.00
#
_symmetry.space_group_name_H-M   'P 1'
#
loop_
_entity.id
_entity.type
_entity.pdbx_description
1 polymer ?
#
loop_
_entity_poly.entity_id
_entity_poly.type
_entity_poly.pdbx_seq_one_letter_code
_entity_poly.pdbx_strand_id
1 'polypeptide(L)'
;MSTIIDVPPLADERIAAMLMPLVGSYMLMPDVSVTEIARLGKIVVPSQSPEWFLGTIVWRGQEVPVVSFEALNGSLAPEVSEDSLVAVMSGMADNGHLPYYGVLIQGSPRVVDASDAVLQTNDLRPRGRAEAMSIKIDDAEGGIPNIEWIEQHLLAYTLNN
;
A
#
# COMPACT_ATOMS: atom_id res chain seq x y z
N MET A 1 -48.92 -26.85 1.85
CA MET A 1 -48.22 -25.78 1.10
C MET A 1 -47.13 -25.23 2.00
N SER A 2 -45.88 -25.70 1.82
CA SER A 2 -44.71 -25.09 2.46
C SER A 2 -43.90 -24.37 1.39
N THR A 3 -43.84 -23.06 1.47
CA THR A 3 -42.94 -22.27 0.65
C THR A 3 -41.54 -22.42 1.24
N ILE A 4 -40.68 -23.17 0.55
CA ILE A 4 -39.25 -23.16 0.79
C ILE A 4 -38.77 -21.77 0.35
N ILE A 5 -38.31 -20.97 1.30
CA ILE A 5 -37.59 -19.73 1.00
C ILE A 5 -36.23 -20.19 0.49
N ASP A 6 -36.05 -20.12 -0.82
CA ASP A 6 -34.75 -20.29 -1.47
C ASP A 6 -33.94 -19.04 -1.13
N VAL A 7 -33.18 -19.10 -0.03
CA VAL A 7 -32.18 -18.08 0.28
C VAL A 7 -31.08 -18.30 -0.75
N PRO A 8 -30.87 -17.39 -1.72
CA PRO A 8 -29.77 -17.55 -2.64
C PRO A 8 -28.48 -17.72 -1.82
N PRO A 9 -27.57 -18.62 -2.21
CA PRO A 9 -26.26 -18.66 -1.57
C PRO A 9 -25.73 -17.24 -1.58
N LEU A 10 -25.25 -16.76 -0.42
CA LEU A 10 -24.53 -15.48 -0.34
C LEU A 10 -23.54 -15.51 -1.51
N ALA A 11 -23.78 -14.67 -2.52
CA ALA A 11 -22.88 -14.60 -3.66
C ALA A 11 -21.49 -14.40 -3.07
N ASP A 12 -20.50 -15.21 -3.48
CA ASP A 12 -19.11 -15.07 -3.04
C ASP A 12 -18.80 -13.58 -2.99
N GLU A 13 -18.64 -13.05 -1.77
CA GLU A 13 -18.56 -11.62 -1.56
C GLU A 13 -17.23 -11.19 -2.18
N ARG A 14 -17.31 -10.62 -3.38
CA ARG A 14 -16.13 -10.22 -4.14
C ARG A 14 -15.48 -9.06 -3.39
N ILE A 15 -14.37 -9.33 -2.74
CA ILE A 15 -13.58 -8.31 -2.05
C ILE A 15 -12.65 -7.71 -3.08
N ALA A 16 -13.01 -6.54 -3.60
CA ALA A 16 -12.14 -5.80 -4.52
C ALA A 16 -10.89 -5.31 -3.79
N ALA A 17 -9.72 -5.70 -4.29
CA ALA A 17 -8.45 -5.24 -3.78
C ALA A 17 -7.58 -4.70 -4.93
N MET A 18 -6.67 -3.82 -4.60
CA MET A 18 -5.69 -3.25 -5.51
C MET A 18 -4.33 -3.91 -5.28
N LEU A 19 -3.86 -4.63 -6.29
CA LEU A 19 -2.53 -5.25 -6.32
C LEU A 19 -1.55 -4.29 -7.01
N MET A 20 -0.65 -3.72 -6.21
CA MET A 20 0.33 -2.72 -6.62
C MET A 20 1.70 -3.38 -6.85
N PRO A 21 2.31 -3.22 -8.03
CA PRO A 21 3.63 -3.76 -8.29
C PRO A 21 4.72 -2.96 -7.56
N LEU A 22 5.64 -3.67 -6.90
CA LEU A 22 6.84 -3.15 -6.26
C LEU A 22 8.08 -3.77 -6.92
N VAL A 23 9.28 -3.37 -6.50
CA VAL A 23 10.50 -4.07 -6.94
C VAL A 23 10.53 -5.47 -6.32
N GLY A 24 10.44 -6.49 -7.16
CA GLY A 24 10.57 -7.90 -6.76
C GLY A 24 9.42 -8.44 -5.89
N SER A 25 8.34 -7.69 -5.70
CA SER A 25 7.18 -8.11 -4.90
C SER A 25 5.92 -7.32 -5.26
N TYR A 26 4.83 -7.59 -4.55
CA TYR A 26 3.58 -6.84 -4.67
C TYR A 26 3.08 -6.36 -3.30
N MET A 27 2.30 -5.29 -3.32
CA MET A 27 1.54 -4.80 -2.18
C MET A 27 0.05 -4.93 -2.47
N LEU A 28 -0.70 -5.55 -1.56
CA LEU A 28 -2.15 -5.71 -1.69
C LEU A 28 -2.87 -4.81 -0.68
N MET A 29 -3.79 -3.96 -1.17
CA MET A 29 -4.60 -3.07 -0.34
C MET A 29 -6.08 -3.14 -0.74
N PRO A 30 -7.04 -2.88 0.17
CA PRO A 30 -8.39 -2.54 -0.23
C PRO A 30 -8.38 -1.36 -1.22
N ASP A 31 -9.19 -1.43 -2.28
CA ASP A 31 -9.25 -0.37 -3.28
C ASP A 31 -9.67 0.98 -2.67
N VAL A 32 -10.55 0.96 -1.67
CA VAL A 32 -11.00 2.13 -0.90
C VAL A 32 -9.91 2.82 -0.09
N SER A 33 -8.79 2.14 0.21
CA SER A 33 -7.66 2.75 0.94
C SER A 33 -6.75 3.58 0.04
N VAL A 34 -6.81 3.36 -1.27
CA VAL A 34 -6.01 4.07 -2.27
C VAL A 34 -6.81 5.24 -2.83
N THR A 35 -6.40 6.46 -2.50
CA THR A 35 -7.09 7.67 -2.94
C THR A 35 -6.84 7.98 -4.41
N GLU A 36 -5.60 7.84 -4.86
CA GLU A 36 -5.19 8.15 -6.23
C GLU A 36 -3.91 7.41 -6.62
N ILE A 37 -3.80 7.03 -7.88
CA ILE A 37 -2.51 6.67 -8.50
C ILE A 37 -2.04 7.88 -9.30
N ALA A 38 -1.02 8.56 -8.80
CA ALA A 38 -0.49 9.79 -9.39
C ALA A 38 0.91 9.56 -9.98
N ARG A 39 1.32 10.44 -10.89
CA ARG A 39 2.75 10.61 -11.17
C ARG A 39 3.39 11.30 -9.98
N LEU A 40 4.59 10.86 -9.63
CA LEU A 40 5.32 11.40 -8.49
C LEU A 40 5.62 12.90 -8.66
N GLY A 41 6.04 13.29 -9.86
CA GLY A 41 6.46 14.66 -10.14
C GLY A 41 7.66 15.07 -9.29
N LYS A 42 7.77 16.38 -9.03
CA LYS A 42 8.86 16.92 -8.23
C LYS A 42 8.73 16.49 -6.77
N ILE A 43 9.75 15.79 -6.28
CA ILE A 43 9.90 15.40 -4.89
C ILE A 43 10.97 16.23 -4.19
N VAL A 44 10.71 16.64 -2.95
CA VAL A 44 11.66 17.35 -2.10
C VAL A 44 12.23 16.37 -1.09
N VAL A 45 13.53 16.09 -1.21
CA VAL A 45 14.24 15.12 -0.36
C VAL A 45 15.05 15.85 0.70
N PRO A 46 14.84 15.58 2.00
CA PRO A 46 15.69 16.12 3.07
C PRO A 46 17.13 15.62 2.93
N SER A 47 18.11 16.45 3.32
CA SER A 47 19.54 16.12 3.19
C SER A 47 20.00 14.91 4.03
N GLN A 48 19.24 14.55 5.06
CA GLN A 48 19.52 13.43 5.96
C GLN A 48 18.23 12.67 6.28
N SER A 49 17.60 12.08 5.27
CA SER A 49 16.47 11.18 5.45
C SER A 49 16.89 9.72 5.54
N PRO A 50 16.15 8.88 6.28
CA PRO A 50 16.31 7.44 6.18
C PRO A 50 15.90 6.98 4.78
N GLU A 51 16.49 5.89 4.31
CA GLU A 51 16.31 5.37 2.94
C GLU A 51 14.83 5.09 2.58
N TRP A 52 14.02 4.72 3.57
CA TRP A 52 12.60 4.46 3.37
C TRP A 52 11.75 5.72 3.16
N PHE A 53 12.25 6.90 3.53
CA PHE A 53 11.58 8.18 3.31
C PHE A 53 12.14 8.84 2.05
N LEU A 54 11.37 8.79 0.97
CA LEU A 54 11.80 9.25 -0.34
C LEU A 54 11.72 10.78 -0.48
N GLY A 55 10.97 11.44 0.39
CA GLY A 55 10.75 12.88 0.38
C GLY A 55 9.28 13.25 0.44
N THR A 56 8.99 14.49 0.10
CA THR A 56 7.63 15.04 0.11
C THR A 56 7.27 15.58 -1.27
N ILE A 57 6.05 15.28 -1.73
CA ILE A 57 5.46 15.84 -2.95
C ILE A 57 4.34 16.81 -2.61
N VAL A 58 3.98 17.68 -3.56
CA VAL A 58 2.75 18.47 -3.47
C VAL A 58 1.67 17.80 -4.32
N TRP A 59 0.66 17.24 -3.67
CA TRP A 59 -0.47 16.58 -4.32
C TRP A 59 -1.77 17.30 -3.94
N ARG A 60 -2.51 17.77 -4.95
CA ARG A 60 -3.75 18.57 -4.78
C ARG A 60 -3.60 19.76 -3.80
N GLY A 61 -2.41 20.37 -3.78
CA GLY A 61 -2.11 21.49 -2.89
C GLY A 61 -1.77 21.11 -1.45
N GLN A 62 -1.68 19.80 -1.13
CA GLN A 62 -1.23 19.30 0.16
C GLN A 62 0.15 18.67 0.06
N GLU A 63 0.94 18.82 1.11
CA GLU A 63 2.21 18.11 1.26
C GLU A 63 1.94 16.66 1.63
N VAL A 64 2.45 15.74 0.80
CA VAL A 64 2.28 14.30 0.98
C VAL A 64 3.66 13.67 1.10
N PRO A 65 4.02 13.12 2.28
CA PRO A 65 5.25 12.35 2.42
C PRO A 65 5.17 11.06 1.61
N VAL A 66 6.27 10.66 0.98
CA VAL A 66 6.36 9.46 0.14
C VAL A 66 7.37 8.48 0.71
N VAL A 67 6.98 7.20 0.78
CA VAL A 67 7.81 6.11 1.31
C VAL A 67 8.11 5.04 0.25
N SER A 68 9.22 4.32 0.43
CA SER A 68 9.47 3.03 -0.24
C SER A 68 9.06 1.89 0.68
N PHE A 69 8.12 1.07 0.22
CA PHE A 69 7.69 -0.13 0.94
C PHE A 69 8.82 -1.17 1.02
N GLU A 70 9.64 -1.26 -0.02
CA GLU A 70 10.82 -2.13 -0.07
C GLU A 70 11.82 -1.78 1.04
N ALA A 71 12.15 -0.49 1.17
CA ALA A 71 13.07 -0.01 2.20
C ALA A 71 12.50 -0.11 3.62
N LEU A 72 11.19 0.10 3.82
CA LEU A 72 10.53 -0.19 5.10
C LEU A 72 10.65 -1.68 5.48
N ASN A 73 10.74 -2.56 4.49
CA ASN A 73 10.95 -3.99 4.67
C ASN A 73 12.42 -4.43 4.65
N GLY A 74 13.37 -3.48 4.59
CA GLY A 74 14.81 -3.73 4.68
C GLY A 74 15.49 -4.09 3.35
N SER A 75 14.81 -3.93 2.22
CA SER A 75 15.42 -3.93 0.90
C SER A 75 15.94 -2.54 0.53
N LEU A 76 16.62 -2.40 -0.62
CA LEU A 76 17.00 -1.07 -1.10
C LEU A 76 15.78 -0.31 -1.62
N ALA A 77 15.77 1.01 -1.41
CA ALA A 77 14.78 1.87 -2.04
C ALA A 77 14.96 1.84 -3.58
N PRO A 78 13.87 1.75 -4.36
CA PRO A 78 13.94 1.86 -5.82
C PRO A 78 14.45 3.25 -6.25
N GLU A 79 14.99 3.31 -7.46
CA GLU A 79 15.29 4.61 -8.07
C GLU A 79 14.02 5.42 -8.29
N VAL A 80 14.12 6.71 -7.98
CA VAL A 80 13.00 7.65 -8.04
C VAL A 80 13.18 8.57 -9.24
N SER A 81 12.13 8.73 -10.03
CA SER A 81 12.07 9.71 -11.12
C SER A 81 10.75 10.49 -11.06
N GLU A 82 10.68 11.64 -11.72
CA GLU A 82 9.44 12.43 -11.77
C GLU A 82 8.28 11.70 -12.46
N ASP A 83 8.61 10.72 -13.33
CA ASP A 83 7.64 9.88 -14.04
C ASP A 83 7.23 8.61 -13.27
N SER A 84 7.87 8.33 -12.14
CA SER A 84 7.50 7.21 -11.28
C SER A 84 6.05 7.35 -10.80
N LEU A 85 5.41 6.23 -10.49
CA LEU A 85 4.04 6.23 -9.97
C LEU A 85 4.05 6.19 -8.45
N VAL A 86 3.11 6.90 -7.85
CA VAL A 86 2.86 6.90 -6.40
C VAL A 86 1.40 6.53 -6.15
N ALA A 87 1.18 5.56 -5.27
CA ALA A 87 -0.12 5.29 -4.69
C ALA A 87 -0.32 6.23 -3.50
N VAL A 88 -1.20 7.21 -3.64
CA VAL A 88 -1.61 8.09 -2.55
C VAL A 88 -2.65 7.36 -1.72
N MET A 89 -2.32 7.14 -0.45
CA MET A 89 -3.10 6.44 0.55
C MET A 89 -3.82 7.44 1.43
N SER A 90 -5.06 7.14 1.82
CA SER A 90 -5.72 7.84 2.92
C SER A 90 -5.09 7.39 4.24
N GLY A 91 -4.68 8.34 5.07
CA GLY A 91 -4.22 8.03 6.42
C GLY A 91 -5.37 7.59 7.33
N MET A 92 -5.11 6.62 8.19
CA MET A 92 -6.07 6.07 9.14
C MET A 92 -5.86 6.59 10.57
N ALA A 93 -4.79 7.35 10.82
CA ALA A 93 -4.52 7.97 12.10
C ALA A 93 -5.55 9.07 12.47
N ASP A 94 -6.26 8.85 13.58
CA ASP A 94 -7.35 9.72 14.10
C ASP A 94 -6.92 11.14 14.51
N ASN A 95 -5.63 11.47 14.45
CA ASN A 95 -5.10 12.77 14.90
C ASN A 95 -4.99 13.82 13.78
N GLY A 96 -5.26 13.44 12.53
CA GLY A 96 -5.20 14.34 11.37
C GLY A 96 -3.80 14.84 11.00
N HIS A 97 -2.74 14.35 11.65
CA HIS A 97 -1.35 14.75 11.38
C HIS A 97 -0.78 14.10 10.10
N LEU A 98 -1.41 13.02 9.64
CA LEU A 98 -1.05 12.34 8.40
C LEU A 98 -2.33 12.02 7.61
N PRO A 99 -2.96 13.03 6.98
CA PRO A 99 -4.20 12.80 6.23
C PRO A 99 -3.97 11.94 4.99
N TYR A 100 -2.79 12.04 4.38
CA TYR A 100 -2.37 11.27 3.23
C TYR A 100 -0.88 10.94 3.30
N TYR A 101 -0.50 9.83 2.69
CA TYR A 101 0.89 9.48 2.42
C TYR A 101 0.99 8.75 1.08
N GLY A 102 2.15 8.82 0.44
CA GLY A 102 2.42 8.16 -0.83
C GLY A 102 3.27 6.91 -0.64
N VAL A 103 2.99 5.86 -1.41
CA VAL A 103 3.88 4.71 -1.57
C VAL A 103 4.35 4.66 -3.01
N LEU A 104 5.67 4.62 -3.24
CA LEU A 104 6.23 4.45 -4.58
C LEU A 104 5.86 3.07 -5.14
N ILE A 105 5.39 3.00 -6.39
CA ILE A 105 5.03 1.76 -7.08
C ILE A 105 5.68 1.68 -8.48
N GLN A 106 5.91 0.46 -8.96
CA GLN A 106 6.71 0.17 -10.17
C GLN A 106 5.86 -0.06 -11.44
N GLY A 107 4.62 0.42 -11.44
CA GLY A 107 3.71 0.23 -12.56
C GLY A 107 2.24 0.42 -12.17
N SER A 108 1.36 0.29 -13.17
CA SER A 108 -0.07 0.44 -12.96
C SER A 108 -0.60 -0.69 -12.06
N PRO A 109 -1.38 -0.37 -11.02
CA PRO A 109 -2.02 -1.38 -10.20
C PRO A 109 -3.08 -2.16 -10.97
N ARG A 110 -3.42 -3.35 -10.45
CA ARG A 110 -4.51 -4.19 -10.97
C ARG A 110 -5.56 -4.36 -9.89
N VAL A 111 -6.83 -4.20 -10.25
CA VAL A 111 -7.93 -4.60 -9.37
C VAL A 111 -8.07 -6.12 -9.46
N VAL A 112 -8.04 -6.78 -8.31
CA VAL A 112 -8.11 -8.23 -8.16
C VAL A 112 -9.22 -8.60 -7.19
N ASP A 113 -9.68 -9.85 -7.27
CA ASP A 113 -10.62 -10.43 -6.31
C ASP A 113 -9.80 -11.06 -5.17
N ALA A 114 -9.93 -10.50 -3.97
CA ALA A 114 -9.22 -10.95 -2.78
C ALA A 114 -10.08 -11.83 -1.87
N SER A 115 -11.08 -12.52 -2.43
CA SER A 115 -11.78 -13.59 -1.72
C SER A 115 -10.83 -14.71 -1.27
N ASP A 116 -11.19 -15.40 -0.20
CA ASP A 116 -10.44 -16.53 0.38
C ASP A 116 -10.14 -17.65 -0.64
N ALA A 117 -10.89 -17.72 -1.74
CA ALA A 117 -10.67 -18.68 -2.81
C ALA A 117 -9.38 -18.42 -3.62
N VAL A 118 -8.94 -17.15 -3.68
CA VAL A 118 -7.81 -16.72 -4.53
C VAL A 118 -6.63 -16.22 -3.69
N LEU A 119 -6.91 -15.55 -2.57
CA LEU A 119 -5.88 -15.02 -1.68
C LEU A 119 -5.39 -16.12 -0.72
N GLN A 120 -4.09 -16.42 -0.78
CA GLN A 120 -3.47 -17.43 0.08
C GLN A 120 -2.40 -16.78 0.96
N THR A 121 -2.24 -17.27 2.19
CA THR A 121 -1.06 -16.93 2.99
C THR A 121 0.18 -17.60 2.39
N ASN A 122 1.32 -16.91 2.43
CA ASN A 122 2.60 -17.44 1.95
C ASN A 122 3.60 -17.50 3.11
N ASP A 123 3.52 -18.57 3.90
CA ASP A 123 4.34 -18.76 5.10
C ASP A 123 5.83 -19.04 4.79
N LEU A 124 6.14 -19.38 3.53
CA LEU A 124 7.51 -19.62 3.08
C LEU A 124 8.25 -18.31 2.73
N ARG A 125 7.51 -17.23 2.47
CA ARG A 125 8.08 -15.91 2.24
C ARG A 125 8.29 -15.20 3.58
N PRO A 126 9.53 -14.80 3.94
CA PRO A 126 9.75 -14.01 5.13
C PRO A 126 8.96 -12.70 5.05
N ARG A 127 8.17 -12.44 6.10
CA ARG A 127 7.40 -11.20 6.24
C ARG A 127 8.33 -10.03 6.58
N GLY A 128 8.24 -8.96 5.81
CA GLY A 128 8.93 -7.71 6.11
C GLY A 128 8.32 -6.97 7.31
N ARG A 129 9.03 -6.00 7.88
CA ARG A 129 8.57 -5.26 9.08
C ARG A 129 7.29 -4.45 8.84
N ALA A 130 7.14 -3.90 7.64
CA ALA A 130 5.99 -3.12 7.20
C ALA A 130 4.83 -3.97 6.67
N GLU A 131 4.92 -5.30 6.73
CA GLU A 131 3.85 -6.19 6.30
C GLU A 131 3.10 -6.74 7.49
N ALA A 132 1.77 -6.82 7.43
CA ALA A 132 0.95 -7.57 8.37
C ALA A 132 0.94 -9.07 8.01
N MET A 133 0.98 -9.39 6.72
CA MET A 133 0.88 -10.76 6.22
C MET A 133 1.63 -10.91 4.89
N SER A 134 2.30 -12.04 4.69
CA SER A 134 2.81 -12.43 3.38
C SER A 134 1.74 -13.23 2.64
N ILE A 135 1.47 -12.86 1.40
CA ILE A 135 0.40 -13.42 0.60
C ILE A 135 0.88 -13.88 -0.77
N LYS A 136 0.09 -14.75 -1.38
CA LYS A 136 0.16 -15.13 -2.77
C LYS A 136 -1.22 -15.02 -3.39
N ILE A 137 -1.30 -14.38 -4.55
CA ILE A 137 -2.51 -14.28 -5.36
C ILE A 137 -2.13 -14.60 -6.80
N ASP A 138 -2.68 -15.68 -7.35
CA ASP A 138 -2.21 -16.29 -8.60
C ASP A 138 -0.68 -16.53 -8.57
N ASP A 139 0.07 -15.89 -9.48
CA ASP A 139 1.54 -15.91 -9.56
C ASP A 139 2.22 -14.71 -8.88
N ALA A 140 1.44 -13.82 -8.25
CA ALA A 140 1.96 -12.64 -7.57
C ALA A 140 2.18 -12.92 -6.08
N GLU A 141 3.44 -12.79 -5.64
CA GLU A 141 3.83 -12.91 -4.24
C GLU A 141 4.15 -11.54 -3.65
N GLY A 142 3.66 -11.29 -2.43
CA GLY A 142 3.70 -9.96 -1.86
C GLY A 142 3.28 -9.91 -0.41
N GLY A 143 2.92 -8.71 0.04
CA GLY A 143 2.50 -8.46 1.40
C GLY A 143 1.24 -7.60 1.49
N ILE A 144 0.43 -7.88 2.50
CA ILE A 144 -0.57 -6.94 3.01
C ILE A 144 0.18 -5.99 3.97
N PRO A 145 0.16 -4.67 3.76
CA PRO A 145 0.80 -3.70 4.65
C PRO A 145 0.27 -3.74 6.09
N ASN A 146 1.17 -3.54 7.05
CA ASN A 146 0.81 -3.14 8.39
C ASN A 146 0.67 -1.62 8.43
N ILE A 147 -0.52 -1.13 8.09
CA ILE A 147 -0.82 0.30 7.94
C ILE A 147 -0.54 1.08 9.22
N GLU A 148 -0.98 0.55 10.37
CA GLU A 148 -0.73 1.19 11.66
C GLU A 148 0.77 1.39 11.91
N TRP A 149 1.59 0.36 11.66
CA TRP A 149 3.03 0.44 11.85
C TRP A 149 3.68 1.46 10.91
N ILE A 150 3.28 1.47 9.63
CA ILE A 150 3.80 2.40 8.61
C ILE A 150 3.46 3.84 8.99
N GLU A 151 2.19 4.12 9.31
CA GLU A 151 1.74 5.45 9.67
C GLU A 151 2.39 5.94 10.96
N GLN A 152 2.53 5.09 11.98
CA GLN A 152 3.25 5.43 13.21
C GLN A 152 4.73 5.73 12.94
N HIS A 153 5.42 4.92 12.11
CA HIS A 153 6.81 5.17 11.74
C HIS A 153 6.97 6.48 10.97
N LEU A 154 6.04 6.75 10.05
CA LEU A 154 6.05 7.95 9.25
C LEU A 154 5.76 9.20 10.09
N LEU A 155 4.73 9.17 10.93
CA LEU A 155 4.39 10.24 11.87
C LEU A 155 5.54 10.53 12.84
N ALA A 156 6.17 9.49 13.40
CA ALA A 156 7.31 9.65 14.28
C ALA A 156 8.49 10.33 13.57
N TYR A 157 8.66 10.14 12.27
CA TYR A 157 9.70 10.83 11.51
C TYR A 157 9.30 12.27 11.17
N THR A 158 8.11 12.49 10.62
CA THR A 158 7.68 13.81 10.11
C THR A 158 7.36 14.82 11.21
N LEU A 159 7.05 14.37 12.44
CA LEU A 159 6.84 15.27 13.57
C LEU A 159 8.14 15.66 14.30
N ASN A 160 9.23 14.93 14.06
CA ASN A 160 10.51 15.13 14.74
C ASN A 160 11.61 15.75 13.86
N ASN A 161 11.33 16.01 12.58
CA ASN A 161 12.26 16.56 11.58
C ASN A 161 11.57 17.64 10.75
#